data_AF-A0A7T8K9Z4-F1
#
_entry.id   AF-A0A7T8K9Z4-F1
#
_cell.length_a   1.000
_cell.length_b   1.000
_cell.length_c   1.000
_cell.angle_alpha   90.00
_cell.angle_beta   90.00
_cell.angle_gamma   90.00
#
_symmetry.space_group_name_H-M   'P 1'
#
loop_
_entity.id
_entity.type
_entity.pdbx_description
1 polymer ?
#
loop_
_entity_poly.entity_id
_entity_poly.type
_entity_poly.pdbx_seq_one_letter_code
_entity_poly.pdbx_strand_id
1 'polypeptide(L)'
;LKPEVPLEGGESKEECSIVLYCCSHGKAASVIRTRIQCKAYTIHQIISSHKKFLTEPSNTWKYACVKVLVVDECSMVGITVRYVMSFVF
;
A
#
# COMPACT_ATOMS: atom_id res chain seq x y z
N LEU A 1 29.09 0.07 -17.01
CA LEU A 1 28.13 1.19 -16.88
C LEU A 1 26.84 0.65 -16.28
N LYS A 2 26.65 0.82 -14.96
CA LYS A 2 25.33 0.67 -14.36
C LYS A 2 24.58 1.97 -14.66
N PRO A 3 23.37 1.94 -15.24
CA PRO A 3 22.55 3.14 -15.27
C PRO A 3 22.07 3.41 -13.84
N GLU A 4 22.61 4.47 -13.24
CA GLU A 4 22.01 5.11 -12.07
C GLU A 4 20.72 5.76 -12.54
N VAL A 5 19.58 5.19 -12.14
CA VAL A 5 18.27 5.79 -12.37
C VAL A 5 18.05 6.81 -11.26
N PRO A 6 17.77 8.09 -11.57
CA PRO A 6 17.61 9.13 -10.56
C PRO A 6 16.46 8.81 -9.59
N LEU A 7 16.74 8.95 -8.29
CA LEU A 7 15.73 8.90 -7.22
C LEU A 7 14.97 10.23 -7.21
N GLU A 8 14.09 10.44 -8.19
CA GLU A 8 13.11 11.51 -8.12
C GLU A 8 12.02 11.10 -7.14
N GLY A 9 12.15 11.59 -5.91
CA GLY A 9 11.06 11.69 -4.95
C GLY A 9 10.02 12.69 -5.44
N GLY A 10 9.31 12.33 -6.51
CA GLY A 10 8.15 13.05 -7.00
C GLY A 10 6.92 12.54 -6.29
N GLU A 11 6.20 13.44 -5.61
CA GLU A 11 4.79 13.26 -5.27
C GLU A 11 3.99 13.10 -6.58
N SER A 12 4.01 11.89 -7.15
CA SER A 12 3.08 11.54 -8.21
C SER A 12 1.67 11.63 -7.63
N LYS A 13 0.83 12.45 -8.25
CA LYS A 13 -0.64 12.48 -8.05
C LYS A 13 -1.12 11.05 -7.77
N GLU A 14 -1.91 10.85 -6.71
CA GLU A 14 -2.53 9.55 -6.41
C GLU A 14 -3.45 9.15 -7.57
N GLU A 15 -2.87 8.55 -8.61
CA GLU A 15 -3.61 7.83 -9.63
C GLU A 15 -4.01 6.50 -9.01
N CYS A 16 -5.33 6.27 -8.95
CA CYS A 16 -5.88 5.08 -8.33
C CYS A 16 -5.48 3.85 -9.18
N SER A 17 -4.47 3.13 -8.70
CA SER A 17 -3.92 1.95 -9.38
C SER A 17 -4.73 0.71 -9.06
N ILE A 18 -5.01 -0.13 -10.07
CA ILE A 18 -5.75 -1.39 -9.91
C ILE A 18 -4.99 -2.37 -8.98
N VAL A 19 -3.66 -2.27 -8.96
CA VAL A 19 -2.77 -3.10 -8.13
C VAL A 19 -2.19 -2.25 -6.99
N LEU A 20 -2.29 -2.74 -5.76
CA LEU A 20 -1.72 -2.12 -4.57
C LEU A 20 -0.71 -3.07 -3.92
N TYR A 21 0.52 -2.60 -3.74
CA TYR A 21 1.58 -3.35 -3.05
C TYR A 21 1.61 -3.00 -1.57
N CYS A 22 1.71 -4.02 -0.71
CA CYS A 22 1.85 -3.80 0.72
C CYS A 22 2.73 -4.82 1.44
N CYS A 23 3.21 -4.43 2.62
CA CYS A 23 4.02 -5.26 3.51
C CYS A 23 3.54 -5.16 4.97
N SER A 24 4.01 -6.08 5.81
CA SER A 24 3.82 -6.04 7.26
C SER A 24 4.57 -4.86 7.94
N HIS A 25 5.77 -4.50 7.49
CA HIS A 25 6.60 -3.46 8.10
C HIS A 25 7.23 -2.48 7.09
N GLY A 26 7.61 -1.29 7.58
CA GLY A 26 8.07 -0.18 6.74
C GLY A 26 9.36 -0.45 5.96
N LYS A 27 10.29 -1.25 6.52
CA LYS A 27 11.53 -1.64 5.82
C LYS A 27 11.27 -2.43 4.54
N ALA A 28 10.39 -3.44 4.58
CA ALA A 28 10.03 -4.23 3.40
C ALA A 28 9.28 -3.36 2.37
N ALA A 29 8.33 -2.53 2.82
CA ALA A 29 7.66 -1.59 1.93
C ALA A 29 8.65 -0.65 1.23
N SER A 30 9.71 -0.21 1.92
CA SER A 30 10.77 0.59 1.29
C SER A 30 11.54 -0.19 0.22
N VAL A 31 11.89 -1.46 0.49
CA VAL A 31 12.57 -2.32 -0.49
C VAL A 31 11.69 -2.53 -1.73
N ILE A 32 10.39 -2.76 -1.56
CA ILE A 32 9.45 -2.87 -2.70
C ILE A 32 9.43 -1.59 -3.50
N ARG A 33 9.31 -0.42 -2.85
CA ARG A 33 9.33 0.88 -3.54
C ARG A 33 10.60 1.05 -4.36
N THR A 34 11.75 0.69 -3.81
CA THR A 34 13.03 0.80 -4.51
C THR A 34 13.14 -0.18 -5.69
N ARG A 35 12.63 -1.41 -5.56
CA ARG A 35 12.77 -2.45 -6.60
C ARG A 35 11.76 -2.32 -7.74
N ILE A 36 10.50 -2.03 -7.42
CA ILE A 36 9.39 -2.00 -8.39
C ILE A 36 9.14 -0.58 -8.90
N GLN A 37 9.75 0.44 -8.28
CA GLN A 37 9.52 1.87 -8.58
C GLN A 37 8.03 2.26 -8.50
N CYS A 38 7.25 1.50 -7.73
CA CYS A 38 5.84 1.71 -7.49
C CYS A 38 5.59 2.04 -6.02
N LYS A 39 4.48 2.71 -5.71
CA LYS A 39 4.10 2.98 -4.32
C LYS A 39 3.79 1.64 -3.63
N ALA A 40 4.37 1.47 -2.44
CA ALA A 40 4.05 0.37 -1.54
C ALA A 40 3.81 0.92 -0.14
N TYR A 41 2.87 0.31 0.58
CA TYR A 41 2.42 0.78 1.88
C TYR A 41 2.50 -0.35 2.91
N THR A 42 2.48 -0.02 4.19
CA THR A 42 2.26 -1.05 5.20
C THR A 42 0.77 -1.40 5.27
N ILE A 43 0.45 -2.63 5.67
CA ILE A 43 -0.94 -3.04 5.94
C ILE A 43 -1.61 -2.07 6.92
N HIS A 44 -0.87 -1.64 7.95
CA HIS A 44 -1.33 -0.66 8.94
C HIS A 44 -1.71 0.70 8.31
N GLN A 45 -0.92 1.19 7.34
CA GLN A 45 -1.25 2.43 6.63
C GLN A 45 -2.54 2.32 5.82
N ILE A 46 -2.77 1.17 5.18
CA ILE A 46 -4.00 0.91 4.41
C ILE A 46 -5.21 0.88 5.34
N ILE A 47 -5.15 0.07 6.40
CA ILE A 47 -6.23 -0.04 7.40
C ILE A 47 -6.53 1.31 8.05
N SER A 48 -5.49 2.06 8.43
CA SER A 48 -5.64 3.40 9.03
C SER A 48 -6.34 4.36 8.07
N SER A 49 -6.01 4.31 6.77
CA SER A 49 -6.68 5.15 5.77
C SER A 49 -8.15 4.78 5.58
N HIS A 50 -8.50 3.48 5.65
CA HIS A 50 -9.89 3.03 5.58
C HIS A 50 -10.67 3.50 6.81
N LYS A 51 -10.10 3.34 8.01
CA LYS A 51 -10.71 3.84 9.24
C LYS A 51 -10.98 5.34 9.18
N LYS A 52 -10.02 6.12 8.68
CA LYS A 52 -10.18 7.57 8.49
C LYS A 52 -11.29 7.90 7.50
N PHE A 53 -11.40 7.15 6.41
CA PHE A 53 -12.51 7.30 5.45
C PHE A 53 -13.88 7.01 6.09
N LEU A 54 -13.97 5.99 6.95
CA LEU A 54 -15.22 5.68 7.67
C LEU A 54 -15.62 6.78 8.68
N THR A 55 -14.66 7.46 9.31
CA THR A 55 -14.95 8.54 10.27
C THR A 55 -15.24 9.88 9.60
N GLU A 56 -14.62 10.15 8.46
CA GLU A 56 -14.75 11.41 7.70
C GLU A 56 -15.04 11.12 6.22
N PRO A 57 -16.25 10.66 5.88
CA PRO A 57 -16.62 10.28 4.51
C PRO A 57 -16.86 11.54 3.66
N SER A 58 -15.78 12.24 3.32
CA SER A 58 -15.81 13.44 2.48
C SER A 58 -15.70 13.13 0.99
N ASN A 59 -15.05 12.02 0.62
CA ASN A 59 -14.78 11.59 -0.76
C ASN A 59 -14.63 10.06 -0.83
N THR A 60 -14.66 9.50 -2.05
CA THR A 60 -14.33 8.10 -2.32
C THR A 60 -13.00 7.70 -1.68
N TRP A 61 -12.97 6.54 -1.01
CA TRP A 61 -11.75 6.05 -0.40
C TRP A 61 -10.64 5.91 -1.45
N LYS A 62 -9.43 6.38 -1.13
CA LYS A 62 -8.32 6.48 -2.10
C LYS A 62 -7.85 5.17 -2.73
N TYR A 63 -8.23 4.03 -2.15
CA TYR A 63 -7.91 2.70 -2.67
C TYR A 63 -9.14 1.96 -3.18
N ALA A 64 -10.29 2.64 -3.35
CA ALA A 64 -11.55 2.01 -3.76
C ALA A 64 -11.51 1.35 -5.15
N CYS A 65 -10.58 1.74 -6.03
CA CYS A 65 -10.42 1.13 -7.37
C CYS A 65 -9.51 -0.12 -7.37
N VAL A 66 -8.84 -0.42 -6.26
CA VAL A 66 -7.88 -1.53 -6.18
C VAL A 66 -8.62 -2.84 -6.32
N LYS A 67 -8.17 -3.69 -7.24
CA LYS A 67 -8.70 -5.05 -7.45
C LYS A 67 -7.73 -6.13 -7.01
N VAL A 68 -6.44 -5.81 -6.97
CA VAL A 68 -5.38 -6.76 -6.62
C VAL A 68 -4.53 -6.16 -5.52
N LEU A 69 -4.56 -6.80 -4.35
CA LEU A 69 -3.68 -6.49 -3.24
C LEU A 69 -2.52 -7.50 -3.21
N VAL A 70 -1.30 -7.03 -3.46
CA VAL A 70 -0.10 -7.85 -3.37
C VAL A 70 0.50 -7.65 -1.98
N VAL A 71 0.61 -8.74 -1.22
CA VAL A 71 1.12 -8.72 0.16
C VAL A 71 2.45 -9.47 0.24
N ASP A 72 3.50 -8.76 0.60
CA ASP A 72 4.81 -9.34 0.91
C ASP A 72 5.00 -9.51 2.43
N GLU A 73 5.88 -10.42 2.84
CA GLU A 73 6.11 -10.79 4.25
C GLU A 73 4.82 -11.22 4.99
N CYS A 74 3.93 -11.93 4.28
CA CYS A 74 2.61 -12.31 4.78
C CYS A 74 2.64 -13.35 5.92
N SER A 75 3.76 -14.07 6.08
CA SER A 75 4.01 -15.01 7.19
C SER A 75 4.04 -14.30 8.55
N MET A 76 4.44 -13.03 8.58
CA MET A 76 4.46 -12.20 9.79
C MET A 76 3.11 -11.57 10.13
N VAL A 77 2.08 -11.80 9.30
CA VAL A 77 0.75 -11.21 9.49
C VAL A 77 -0.08 -12.14 10.36
N GLY A 78 -0.40 -11.66 11.58
CA GLY A 78 -1.33 -12.33 12.48
C GLY A 78 -2.73 -12.46 11.88
N ILE A 79 -3.47 -13.47 12.36
CA ILE A 79 -4.82 -13.82 11.89
C ILE A 79 -5.76 -12.58 11.93
N THR A 80 -5.72 -11.82 13.02
CA THR A 80 -6.56 -10.61 13.20
C THR A 80 -6.36 -9.59 12.08
N VAL A 81 -5.11 -9.30 11.71
CA VAL A 81 -4.79 -8.31 10.66
C VAL A 81 -5.23 -8.84 9.30
N ARG A 82 -5.04 -10.13 9.04
CA ARG A 82 -5.52 -10.79 7.82
C ARG A 82 -7.04 -10.69 7.68
N TYR A 83 -7.78 -10.99 8.75
CA TYR A 83 -9.24 -10.86 8.76
C TYR A 83 -9.71 -9.44 8.50
N VAL A 84 -9.11 -8.44 9.17
CA VAL A 84 -9.46 -7.03 8.93
C VAL A 84 -9.25 -6.65 7.47
N MET A 85 -8.16 -7.09 6.85
CA MET A 85 -7.87 -6.78 5.46
C MET A 85 -8.93 -7.34 4.50
N SER A 86 -9.48 -8.53 4.79
CA SER A 86 -10.59 -9.13 4.02
C SER A 86 -11.93 -8.40 4.15
N PHE A 87 -12.09 -7.49 5.11
CA PHE A 87 -13.27 -6.62 5.20
C PHE A 87 -13.04 -5.25 4.55
N VAL A 88 -11.79 -4.91 4.26
CA VAL A 88 -11.40 -3.62 3.67
C VAL A 88 -11.43 -3.68 2.13
N PHE A 89 -11.15 -4.85 1.54
CA PHE A 89 -11.22 -5.14 0.11
C PHE A 89 -12.11 -6.35 -0.14
#